data_AF-A0A1M3BFD6-F1
#
_entry.id   AF-A0A1M3BFD6-F1
#
_cell.length_a   1.000
_cell.length_b   1.000
_cell.length_c   1.000
_cell.angle_alpha   90.00
_cell.angle_beta   90.00
_cell.angle_gamma   90.00
#
_symmetry.space_group_name_H-M   'P 1'
#
loop_
_entity.id
_entity.type
_entity.pdbx_description
1 polymer ?
#
loop_
_entity_poly.entity_id
_entity_poly.type
_entity_poly.pdbx_seq_one_letter_code
_entity_poly.pdbx_strand_id
1 'polypeptide(L)'
;MTPPPDNTAAVSTRAILAGEGSGGGTLPDWAPYAAFAGALAFCAAALAALGWLTIALMLAFGCLVAIVAIYAWSRPVEGSRRAKDRAITMAIVAAFGIAMAPLISLLYEVVKRGVAGLSWEFFTSDARGAITGGGAAHAIVGTLVITACAVVISVPIGLMAAIYMNEYGRGPLRRALTFFVDVMTGIPSIVAGLFAYALFELFLGPGIQMGIMGSLALSVLMIPIVIRSAEEVLKIVPNHLREASYALGTPKWKTITKVVLPTSFAGLVTGVMLATARIIGETAPLLVTTGVVSSLNANPFQGRMQNLAVYAYNEYR
;
A
#
# COMPACT_ATOMS: atom_id res chain seq x y z
N MET A 1 -24.75 -37.38 53.31
CA MET A 1 -25.14 -37.59 51.90
C MET A 1 -26.28 -36.62 51.60
N THR A 2 -25.95 -35.47 51.01
CA THR A 2 -26.92 -34.46 50.54
C THR A 2 -27.31 -34.80 49.09
N PRO A 3 -28.59 -34.67 48.70
CA PRO A 3 -29.01 -34.96 47.33
C PRO A 3 -28.41 -33.91 46.34
N PRO A 4 -28.21 -34.28 45.07
CA PRO A 4 -27.67 -33.36 44.07
C PRO A 4 -28.68 -32.24 43.73
N PRO A 5 -28.20 -31.05 43.33
CA PRO A 5 -29.06 -29.92 43.02
C PRO A 5 -29.87 -30.17 41.73
N ASP A 6 -31.15 -29.80 41.80
CA ASP A 6 -32.15 -30.02 40.76
C ASP A 6 -31.90 -29.07 39.57
N ASN A 7 -31.45 -29.64 38.45
CA ASN A 7 -30.96 -28.90 37.28
C ASN A 7 -32.08 -28.40 36.35
N THR A 8 -33.34 -28.54 36.78
CA THR A 8 -34.53 -28.22 35.99
C THR A 8 -34.83 -26.72 35.93
N ALA A 9 -34.44 -25.94 36.96
CA ALA A 9 -34.62 -24.49 36.97
C ALA A 9 -33.66 -23.75 36.02
N ALA A 10 -32.42 -24.23 35.87
CA ALA A 10 -31.42 -23.60 34.99
C ALA A 10 -31.71 -23.79 33.49
N VAL A 11 -32.39 -24.88 33.12
CA VAL A 11 -32.83 -25.13 31.73
C VAL A 11 -34.00 -24.21 31.36
N SER A 12 -34.91 -23.94 32.30
CA SER A 12 -36.04 -23.01 32.11
C SER A 12 -35.59 -21.57 31.84
N THR A 13 -34.59 -21.05 32.58
CA THR A 13 -34.09 -19.69 32.37
C THR A 13 -33.39 -19.51 31.02
N ARG A 14 -32.68 -20.54 30.51
CA ARG A 14 -32.11 -20.51 29.16
C ARG A 14 -33.16 -20.60 28.06
N ALA A 15 -34.26 -21.32 28.29
CA ALA A 15 -35.36 -21.40 27.34
C ALA A 15 -36.17 -20.09 27.27
N ILE A 16 -36.34 -19.39 28.40
CA ILE A 16 -37.03 -18.09 28.45
C ILE A 16 -36.16 -16.97 27.84
N LEU A 17 -34.84 -16.99 28.05
CA LEU A 17 -33.91 -16.06 27.37
C LEU A 17 -33.71 -16.38 25.87
N ALA A 18 -34.06 -17.59 25.43
CA ALA A 18 -34.13 -17.95 24.01
C ALA A 18 -35.50 -17.62 23.38
N GLY A 19 -36.48 -17.17 24.19
CA GLY A 19 -37.89 -17.06 23.82
C GLY A 19 -38.40 -15.68 23.40
N GLU A 20 -37.61 -14.61 23.48
CA GLU A 20 -38.04 -13.27 23.05
C GLU A 20 -37.08 -12.67 22.01
N GLY A 21 -37.47 -12.82 20.74
CA GLY A 21 -36.79 -12.22 19.59
C GLY A 21 -36.77 -13.05 18.30
N SER A 22 -37.34 -14.26 18.30
CA SER A 22 -37.38 -15.14 17.11
C SER A 22 -38.57 -14.82 16.21
N GLY A 23 -38.53 -13.64 15.60
CA GLY A 23 -39.33 -13.26 14.43
C GLY A 23 -38.51 -12.52 13.38
N GLY A 24 -37.18 -12.68 13.40
CA GLY A 24 -36.28 -11.94 12.51
C GLY A 24 -36.18 -12.63 11.16
N GLY A 25 -37.05 -12.25 10.22
CA GLY A 25 -36.84 -12.56 8.80
C GLY A 25 -35.42 -12.16 8.39
N THR A 26 -34.78 -12.93 7.51
CA THR A 26 -33.52 -12.53 6.88
C THR A 26 -33.86 -11.95 5.52
N LEU A 27 -33.32 -10.78 5.21
CA LEU A 27 -33.40 -10.24 3.87
C LEU A 27 -32.59 -11.14 2.93
N PRO A 28 -33.12 -11.40 1.73
CA PRO A 28 -32.43 -12.24 0.77
C PRO A 28 -31.12 -11.59 0.32
N ASP A 29 -30.18 -12.41 -0.14
CA ASP A 29 -28.81 -11.97 -0.50
C ASP A 29 -28.78 -10.95 -1.65
N TRP A 30 -29.87 -10.82 -2.41
CA TRP A 30 -30.00 -9.83 -3.48
C TRP A 30 -30.43 -8.44 -3.00
N ALA A 31 -30.90 -8.30 -1.76
CA ALA A 31 -31.40 -7.04 -1.20
C ALA A 31 -30.39 -5.86 -1.27
N PRO A 32 -29.08 -6.05 -1.05
CA PRO A 32 -28.09 -4.97 -1.22
C PRO A 32 -28.00 -4.47 -2.66
N TYR A 33 -28.06 -5.37 -3.65
CA TYR A 33 -27.99 -5.01 -5.07
C TYR A 33 -29.25 -4.29 -5.53
N ALA A 34 -30.43 -4.71 -5.05
CA ALA A 34 -31.68 -4.03 -5.32
C ALA A 34 -31.73 -2.62 -4.70
N ALA A 35 -31.25 -2.48 -3.45
CA ALA A 35 -31.13 -1.18 -2.80
C ALA A 35 -30.15 -0.25 -3.56
N PHE A 36 -29.04 -0.79 -4.07
CA PHE A 36 -28.07 -0.04 -4.86
C PHE A 36 -28.63 0.40 -6.22
N ALA A 37 -29.26 -0.52 -6.96
CA ALA A 37 -29.85 -0.23 -8.26
C ALA A 37 -31.00 0.78 -8.14
N GLY A 38 -31.86 0.63 -7.13
CA GLY A 38 -32.95 1.57 -6.85
C GLY A 38 -32.45 2.97 -6.46
N ALA A 39 -31.43 3.04 -5.60
CA ALA A 39 -30.83 4.30 -5.20
C ALA A 39 -30.13 5.03 -6.36
N LEU A 40 -29.42 4.30 -7.22
CA LEU A 40 -28.79 4.87 -8.42
C LEU A 40 -29.83 5.41 -9.41
N ALA A 41 -30.89 4.66 -9.69
CA ALA A 41 -31.96 5.10 -10.58
C ALA A 41 -32.67 6.35 -10.04
N PHE A 42 -32.95 6.40 -8.73
CA PHE A 42 -33.54 7.56 -8.06
C PHE A 42 -32.63 8.79 -8.14
N CYS A 43 -31.33 8.64 -7.83
CA CYS A 43 -30.38 9.74 -7.91
C CYS A 43 -30.14 10.22 -9.33
N ALA A 44 -30.11 9.32 -10.33
CA ALA A 44 -29.99 9.68 -11.73
C ALA A 44 -31.19 10.54 -12.18
N ALA A 45 -32.42 10.13 -11.85
CA ALA A 45 -33.62 10.89 -12.16
C ALA A 45 -33.65 12.27 -11.47
N ALA A 46 -33.29 12.33 -10.19
CA ALA A 46 -33.25 13.57 -9.42
C ALA A 46 -32.19 14.55 -9.94
N LEU A 47 -30.98 14.08 -10.24
CA LEU A 47 -29.90 14.92 -10.77
C LEU A 47 -30.15 15.36 -12.22
N ALA A 48 -30.80 14.52 -13.03
CA ALA A 48 -31.24 14.89 -14.37
C ALA A 48 -32.29 16.00 -14.33
N ALA A 49 -33.26 15.94 -13.41
CA ALA A 49 -34.27 16.97 -13.22
C ALA A 49 -33.68 18.32 -12.77
N LEU A 50 -32.56 18.29 -12.04
CA LEU A 50 -31.84 19.48 -11.56
C LEU A 50 -30.81 20.04 -12.57
N GLY A 51 -30.60 19.36 -13.71
CA GLY A 51 -29.63 19.78 -14.73
C GLY A 51 -28.16 19.61 -14.33
N TRP A 52 -27.87 18.91 -13.22
CA TRP A 52 -26.51 18.69 -12.68
C TRP A 52 -26.05 17.24 -12.86
N LEU A 53 -26.51 16.57 -13.93
CA LEU A 53 -26.18 15.18 -14.15
C LEU A 53 -24.70 15.04 -14.51
N THR A 54 -23.91 14.61 -13.54
CA THR A 54 -22.54 14.12 -13.75
C THR A 54 -22.42 12.73 -13.15
N ILE A 55 -21.58 11.89 -13.77
CA ILE A 55 -21.33 10.52 -13.33
C ILE A 55 -20.82 10.51 -11.87
N ALA A 56 -19.98 11.50 -11.52
CA ALA A 56 -19.45 11.65 -10.16
C ALA A 56 -20.54 11.92 -9.12
N LEU A 57 -21.45 12.88 -9.37
CA LEU A 57 -22.53 13.21 -8.44
C LEU A 57 -23.54 12.05 -8.35
N MET A 58 -23.85 11.39 -9.46
CA MET A 58 -24.75 10.23 -9.48
C MET A 58 -24.23 9.08 -8.62
N LEU A 59 -22.94 8.74 -8.74
CA LEU A 59 -22.32 7.68 -7.95
C LEU A 59 -22.22 8.07 -6.46
N ALA A 60 -21.83 9.31 -6.15
CA ALA A 60 -21.68 9.77 -4.77
C ALA A 60 -23.02 9.77 -4.01
N PHE A 61 -24.07 10.39 -4.58
CA PHE A 61 -25.39 10.43 -3.97
C PHE A 61 -26.08 9.07 -4.01
N GLY A 62 -25.94 8.31 -5.10
CA GLY A 62 -26.50 6.96 -5.22
C GLY A 62 -25.96 6.00 -4.17
N CYS A 63 -24.65 6.04 -3.88
CA CYS A 63 -24.05 5.24 -2.82
C CYS A 63 -24.58 5.63 -1.42
N LEU A 64 -24.69 6.94 -1.13
CA LEU A 64 -25.23 7.43 0.13
C LEU A 64 -26.69 7.00 0.34
N VAL A 65 -27.52 7.17 -0.69
CA VAL A 65 -28.93 6.77 -0.65
C VAL A 65 -29.06 5.25 -0.51
N ALA A 66 -28.20 4.45 -1.17
CA ALA A 66 -28.20 3.00 -1.03
C ALA A 66 -27.87 2.54 0.41
N ILE A 67 -26.90 3.19 1.07
CA ILE A 67 -26.51 2.88 2.46
C ILE A 67 -27.67 3.21 3.42
N VAL A 68 -28.33 4.35 3.23
CA VAL A 68 -29.49 4.73 4.05
C VAL A 68 -30.68 3.81 3.78
N ALA A 69 -30.95 3.47 2.53
CA ALA A 69 -32.04 2.60 2.13
C ALA A 69 -31.87 1.18 2.68
N ILE A 70 -30.67 0.59 2.58
CA ILE A 70 -30.43 -0.75 3.12
C ILE A 70 -30.52 -0.74 4.65
N TYR A 71 -30.05 0.30 5.33
CA TYR A 71 -30.19 0.42 6.78
C TYR A 71 -31.67 0.55 7.20
N ALA A 72 -32.44 1.40 6.50
CA ALA A 72 -33.85 1.61 6.77
C ALA A 72 -34.70 0.35 6.53
N TRP A 73 -34.38 -0.44 5.51
CA TRP A 73 -35.06 -1.71 5.21
C TRP A 73 -34.63 -2.82 6.17
N SER A 74 -33.34 -2.93 6.49
CA SER A 74 -32.81 -4.03 7.31
C SER A 74 -33.14 -3.87 8.80
N ARG A 75 -33.31 -2.62 9.29
CA ARG A 75 -33.59 -2.34 10.71
C ARG A 75 -34.88 -2.99 11.25
N PRO A 76 -36.04 -2.90 10.57
CA PRO A 76 -37.28 -3.53 11.04
C PRO A 76 -37.32 -5.04 10.84
N VAL A 77 -36.58 -5.60 9.87
CA VAL A 77 -36.64 -7.03 9.52
C VAL A 77 -35.59 -7.86 10.27
N GLU A 78 -34.34 -7.38 10.31
CA GLU A 78 -33.19 -8.15 10.81
C GLU A 78 -32.61 -7.62 12.14
N GLY A 79 -33.14 -6.49 12.62
CA GLY A 79 -32.66 -5.79 13.82
C GLY A 79 -31.43 -4.91 13.60
N SER A 80 -31.11 -4.09 14.60
CA SER A 80 -30.09 -3.03 14.52
C SER A 80 -28.67 -3.55 14.22
N ARG A 81 -28.30 -4.73 14.73
CA ARG A 81 -26.94 -5.28 14.55
C ARG A 81 -26.67 -5.69 13.10
N ARG A 82 -27.60 -6.43 12.47
CA ARG A 82 -27.48 -6.85 11.06
C ARG A 82 -27.66 -5.69 10.09
N ALA A 83 -28.53 -4.74 10.40
CA ALA A 83 -28.68 -3.52 9.60
C ALA A 83 -27.38 -2.69 9.55
N LYS A 84 -26.67 -2.55 10.69
CA LYS A 84 -25.36 -1.87 10.74
C LYS A 84 -24.30 -2.62 9.94
N ASP A 85 -24.25 -3.94 10.06
CA ASP A 85 -23.30 -4.79 9.31
C ASP A 85 -23.47 -4.64 7.78
N ARG A 86 -24.71 -4.70 7.28
CA ARG A 86 -25.02 -4.48 5.86
C ARG A 86 -24.71 -3.06 5.40
N ALA A 87 -25.03 -2.04 6.21
CA ALA A 87 -24.73 -0.65 5.90
C ALA A 87 -23.22 -0.40 5.82
N ILE A 88 -22.43 -0.95 6.75
CA ILE A 88 -20.96 -0.85 6.74
C ILE A 88 -20.38 -1.57 5.53
N THR A 89 -20.88 -2.77 5.22
CA THR A 89 -20.45 -3.52 4.03
C THR A 89 -20.68 -2.72 2.75
N MET A 90 -21.87 -2.12 2.59
CA MET A 90 -22.18 -1.25 1.47
C MET A 90 -21.30 0.01 1.43
N ALA A 91 -21.01 0.61 2.59
CA ALA A 91 -20.12 1.75 2.67
C ALA A 91 -18.68 1.40 2.24
N ILE A 92 -18.16 0.24 2.64
CA ILE A 92 -16.83 -0.25 2.25
C ILE A 92 -16.78 -0.50 0.74
N VAL A 93 -17.79 -1.17 0.16
CA VAL A 93 -17.85 -1.46 -1.28
C VAL A 93 -17.97 -0.17 -2.09
N ALA A 94 -18.80 0.78 -1.64
CA ALA A 94 -18.93 2.08 -2.29
C ALA A 94 -17.62 2.88 -2.25
N ALA A 95 -16.97 2.95 -1.09
CA ALA A 95 -15.67 3.62 -0.93
C ALA A 95 -14.60 2.98 -1.81
N PHE A 96 -14.57 1.65 -1.90
CA PHE A 96 -13.67 0.91 -2.79
C PHE A 96 -13.93 1.24 -4.26
N GLY A 97 -15.20 1.25 -4.68
CA GLY A 97 -15.59 1.60 -6.05
C GLY A 97 -15.20 3.04 -6.42
N ILE A 98 -15.41 4.00 -5.51
CA ILE A 98 -15.00 5.40 -5.69
C ILE A 98 -13.48 5.51 -5.79
N ALA A 99 -12.72 4.79 -4.95
CA ALA A 99 -11.26 4.77 -5.01
C ALA A 99 -10.73 4.14 -6.31
N MET A 100 -11.45 3.15 -6.86
CA MET A 100 -11.09 2.46 -8.10
C MET A 100 -11.35 3.32 -9.35
N ALA A 101 -12.33 4.22 -9.32
CA ALA A 101 -12.69 5.07 -10.45
C ALA A 101 -11.52 5.93 -11.01
N PRO A 102 -10.78 6.72 -10.21
CA PRO A 102 -9.63 7.48 -10.71
C PRO A 102 -8.50 6.55 -11.16
N LEU A 103 -8.30 5.39 -10.51
CA LEU A 103 -7.28 4.43 -10.92
C LEU A 103 -7.57 3.85 -12.31
N ILE A 104 -8.82 3.41 -12.55
CA ILE A 104 -9.26 2.90 -13.85
C ILE A 104 -9.19 4.02 -14.90
N SER A 105 -9.64 5.23 -14.56
CA SER A 105 -9.59 6.37 -15.47
C SER A 105 -8.15 6.69 -15.89
N LEU A 106 -7.21 6.69 -14.93
CA LEU A 106 -5.81 6.95 -15.21
C LEU A 106 -5.20 5.84 -16.07
N LEU A 107 -5.47 4.57 -15.76
CA LEU A 107 -5.01 3.44 -16.58
C LEU A 107 -5.58 3.51 -18.00
N TYR A 108 -6.87 3.80 -18.15
CA TYR A 108 -7.51 3.96 -19.46
C TYR A 108 -6.84 5.08 -20.26
N GLU A 109 -6.63 6.25 -19.65
CA GLU A 109 -6.05 7.38 -20.35
C GLU A 109 -4.58 7.16 -20.72
N VAL A 110 -3.80 6.54 -19.81
CA VAL A 110 -2.40 6.16 -20.06
C VAL A 110 -2.31 5.17 -21.21
N VAL A 111 -3.16 4.15 -21.27
CA VAL A 111 -3.16 3.18 -22.38
C VAL A 111 -3.62 3.86 -23.67
N LYS A 112 -4.75 4.56 -23.65
CA LYS A 112 -5.33 5.21 -24.83
C LYS A 112 -4.39 6.22 -25.48
N ARG A 113 -3.73 7.07 -24.68
CA ARG A 113 -2.78 8.07 -25.20
C ARG A 113 -1.38 7.50 -25.42
N GLY A 114 -0.96 6.56 -24.58
CA GLY A 114 0.40 6.04 -24.58
C GLY A 114 0.69 5.04 -25.70
N VAL A 115 -0.28 4.21 -26.11
CA VAL A 115 -0.06 3.17 -27.13
C VAL A 115 0.41 3.74 -28.46
N ALA A 116 -0.07 4.94 -28.84
CA ALA A 116 0.36 5.59 -30.08
C ALA A 116 1.82 6.05 -30.06
N GLY A 117 2.41 6.26 -28.88
CA GLY A 117 3.81 6.67 -28.70
C GLY A 117 4.78 5.50 -28.49
N LEU A 118 4.28 4.25 -28.39
CA LEU A 118 5.13 3.07 -28.22
C LEU A 118 5.79 2.70 -29.55
N SER A 119 7.05 3.10 -29.72
CA SER A 119 7.89 2.69 -30.83
C SER A 119 9.14 1.98 -30.32
N TRP A 120 9.82 1.22 -31.19
CA TRP A 120 11.12 0.67 -30.86
C TRP A 120 12.14 1.77 -30.52
N GLU A 121 12.09 2.88 -31.28
CA GLU A 121 12.92 4.07 -31.06
C GLU A 121 12.72 4.68 -29.65
N PHE A 122 11.48 4.66 -29.12
CA PHE A 122 11.20 5.13 -27.77
C PHE A 122 11.98 4.35 -26.69
N PHE A 123 12.16 3.05 -26.85
CA PHE A 123 12.88 2.22 -25.88
C PHE A 123 14.39 2.24 -26.05
N THR A 124 14.89 2.45 -27.26
CA THR A 124 16.33 2.37 -27.56
C THR A 124 17.04 3.70 -27.60
N SER A 125 16.34 4.78 -27.93
CA SER A 125 16.92 6.12 -28.06
C SER A 125 16.78 6.90 -26.76
N ASP A 126 17.70 7.84 -26.51
CA ASP A 126 17.52 8.84 -25.47
C ASP A 126 16.71 10.05 -26.00
N ALA A 127 16.41 11.01 -25.13
CA ALA A 127 15.61 12.16 -25.51
C ALA A 127 16.37 13.11 -26.44
N ARG A 128 17.71 13.06 -26.51
CA ARG A 128 18.52 13.84 -27.45
C ARG A 128 18.67 13.20 -28.83
N GLY A 129 18.71 11.87 -28.91
CA GLY A 129 18.97 11.11 -30.13
C GLY A 129 17.73 10.68 -30.90
N ALA A 130 16.52 10.87 -30.34
CA ALA A 130 15.28 10.54 -31.01
C ALA A 130 14.89 11.59 -32.06
N ILE A 131 14.64 11.14 -33.29
CA ILE A 131 14.37 11.98 -34.46
C ILE A 131 12.90 12.45 -34.48
N THR A 132 12.02 11.71 -33.80
CA THR A 132 10.55 11.82 -33.90
C THR A 132 9.85 12.24 -32.60
N GLY A 133 10.57 12.68 -31.57
CA GLY A 133 9.95 13.24 -30.35
C GLY A 133 10.29 12.56 -29.03
N GLY A 134 11.56 12.20 -28.81
CA GLY A 134 12.11 11.86 -27.48
C GLY A 134 12.02 10.38 -27.10
N GLY A 135 13.17 9.74 -26.85
CA GLY A 135 13.25 8.37 -26.36
C GLY A 135 13.46 8.27 -24.84
N ALA A 136 12.88 7.25 -24.22
CA ALA A 136 12.89 7.03 -22.77
C ALA A 136 14.04 6.15 -22.28
N ALA A 137 14.98 5.73 -23.14
CA ALA A 137 16.06 4.83 -22.75
C ALA A 137 16.87 5.36 -21.55
N HIS A 138 17.19 6.65 -21.55
CA HIS A 138 17.89 7.32 -20.45
C HIS A 138 17.12 7.24 -19.12
N ALA A 139 15.79 7.42 -19.16
CA ALA A 139 14.92 7.37 -17.99
C ALA A 139 14.68 5.94 -17.47
N ILE A 140 14.61 4.95 -18.37
CA ILE A 140 14.50 3.53 -18.02
C ILE A 140 15.76 3.08 -17.29
N VAL A 141 16.93 3.32 -17.88
CA VAL A 141 18.23 2.98 -17.26
C VAL A 141 18.39 3.73 -15.94
N GLY A 142 18.03 5.02 -15.91
CA GLY A 142 17.93 5.85 -14.71
C GLY A 142 17.19 5.17 -13.57
N THR A 143 15.94 4.78 -13.84
CA THR A 143 15.09 4.08 -12.88
C THR A 143 15.74 2.80 -12.39
N LEU A 144 16.22 1.95 -13.29
CA LEU A 144 16.77 0.64 -12.93
C LEU A 144 18.00 0.77 -12.03
N VAL A 145 18.95 1.64 -12.37
CA VAL A 145 20.18 1.82 -11.58
C VAL A 145 19.88 2.47 -10.23
N ILE A 146 19.11 3.56 -10.21
CA ILE A 146 18.78 4.28 -8.97
C ILE A 146 18.01 3.36 -8.01
N THR A 147 16.99 2.66 -8.51
CA THR A 147 16.21 1.71 -7.72
C THR A 147 17.08 0.53 -7.27
N ALA A 148 17.93 -0.03 -8.14
CA ALA A 148 18.82 -1.13 -7.76
C ALA A 148 19.78 -0.72 -6.63
N CYS A 149 20.39 0.47 -6.71
CA CYS A 149 21.22 1.02 -5.64
C CYS A 149 20.42 1.19 -4.34
N ALA A 150 19.21 1.75 -4.42
CA ALA A 150 18.35 1.91 -3.25
C ALA A 150 17.97 0.56 -2.62
N VAL A 151 17.65 -0.45 -3.43
CA VAL A 151 17.32 -1.82 -2.99
C VAL A 151 18.52 -2.47 -2.29
N VAL A 152 19.71 -2.40 -2.89
CA VAL A 152 20.95 -2.98 -2.34
C VAL A 152 21.29 -2.39 -0.98
N ILE A 153 21.00 -1.10 -0.76
CA ILE A 153 21.21 -0.44 0.53
C ILE A 153 20.09 -0.80 1.52
N SER A 154 18.83 -0.66 1.10
CA SER A 154 17.70 -0.64 2.02
C SER A 154 17.24 -2.02 2.44
N VAL A 155 17.30 -3.01 1.54
CA VAL A 155 16.81 -4.36 1.84
C VAL A 155 17.63 -5.04 2.93
N PRO A 156 18.98 -5.06 2.88
CA PRO A 156 19.78 -5.64 3.96
C PRO A 156 19.55 -4.92 5.29
N ILE A 157 19.57 -3.58 5.30
CA ILE A 157 19.36 -2.78 6.51
C ILE A 157 17.98 -3.05 7.11
N GLY A 158 16.95 -3.02 6.27
CA GLY A 158 15.56 -3.22 6.71
C GLY A 158 15.31 -4.64 7.21
N LEU A 159 15.81 -5.66 6.51
CA LEU A 159 15.70 -7.06 6.95
C LEU A 159 16.44 -7.29 8.26
N MET A 160 17.67 -6.77 8.40
CA MET A 160 18.43 -6.93 9.65
C MET A 160 17.74 -6.24 10.83
N ALA A 161 17.21 -5.03 10.63
CA ALA A 161 16.44 -4.33 11.66
C ALA A 161 15.15 -5.08 12.03
N ALA A 162 14.42 -5.61 11.05
CA ALA A 162 13.21 -6.40 11.30
C ALA A 162 13.51 -7.71 12.04
N ILE A 163 14.57 -8.44 11.64
CA ILE A 163 15.04 -9.65 12.33
C ILE A 163 15.43 -9.32 13.76
N TYR A 164 16.19 -8.24 13.97
CA TYR A 164 16.55 -7.78 15.30
C TYR A 164 15.29 -7.49 16.12
N MET A 165 14.37 -6.67 15.62
CA MET A 165 13.16 -6.27 16.33
C MET A 165 12.23 -7.45 16.67
N ASN A 166 12.07 -8.40 15.75
CA ASN A 166 11.19 -9.55 15.93
C ASN A 166 11.80 -10.61 16.83
N GLU A 167 13.07 -10.98 16.58
CA GLU A 167 13.67 -12.12 17.25
C GLU A 167 14.44 -11.70 18.51
N TYR A 168 15.20 -10.62 18.48
CA TYR A 168 16.08 -10.21 19.59
C TYR A 168 15.52 -9.04 20.43
N GLY A 169 14.66 -8.22 19.84
CA GLY A 169 14.29 -6.90 20.34
C GLY A 169 13.55 -6.95 21.67
N ARG A 170 14.26 -6.60 22.75
CA ARG A 170 13.72 -6.37 24.09
C ARG A 170 14.22 -5.05 24.65
N GLY A 171 13.43 -4.40 25.48
CA GLY A 171 13.83 -3.19 26.21
C GLY A 171 13.92 -1.91 25.35
N PRO A 172 14.81 -0.96 25.71
CA PRO A 172 14.80 0.40 25.17
C PRO A 172 15.23 0.49 23.70
N LEU A 173 16.15 -0.36 23.24
CA LEU A 173 16.65 -0.32 21.86
C LEU A 173 15.54 -0.65 20.84
N ARG A 174 14.69 -1.64 21.12
CA ARG A 174 13.51 -1.92 20.27
C ARG A 174 12.57 -0.72 20.22
N ARG A 175 12.28 -0.09 21.37
CA ARG A 175 11.40 1.09 21.45
C ARG A 175 11.96 2.27 20.65
N ALA A 176 13.27 2.50 20.73
CA ALA A 176 13.95 3.52 19.95
C ALA A 176 13.87 3.22 18.44
N LEU A 177 14.18 1.99 18.01
CA LEU A 177 14.06 1.59 16.60
C LEU A 177 12.63 1.75 16.08
N THR A 178 11.62 1.31 16.84
CA THR A 178 10.21 1.49 16.47
C THR A 178 9.87 2.98 16.31
N PHE A 179 10.29 3.82 17.26
CA PHE A 179 10.09 5.27 17.18
C PHE A 179 10.75 5.89 15.94
N PHE A 180 12.00 5.56 15.65
CA PHE A 180 12.68 6.08 14.45
C PHE A 180 12.02 5.60 13.16
N VAL A 181 11.61 4.34 13.09
CA VAL A 181 10.88 3.80 11.94
C VAL A 181 9.56 4.55 11.74
N ASP A 182 8.80 4.81 12.82
CA ASP A 182 7.55 5.57 12.75
C ASP A 182 7.78 7.01 12.30
N VAL A 183 8.79 7.69 12.85
CA VAL A 183 9.16 9.05 12.43
C VAL A 183 9.57 9.08 10.95
N MET A 184 10.37 8.11 10.48
CA MET A 184 10.77 8.03 9.07
C MET A 184 9.58 7.87 8.13
N THR A 185 8.53 7.15 8.53
CA THR A 185 7.30 7.06 7.72
C THR A 185 6.48 8.34 7.68
N GLY A 186 6.64 9.23 8.68
CA GLY A 186 5.94 10.50 8.76
C GLY A 186 6.63 11.66 8.03
N ILE A 187 7.90 11.50 7.64
CA ILE A 187 8.67 12.55 6.94
C ILE A 187 8.16 12.68 5.50
N PRO A 188 7.84 13.90 5.02
CA PRO A 188 7.49 14.11 3.62
C PRO A 188 8.63 13.69 2.68
N SER A 189 8.33 13.01 1.57
CA SER A 189 9.37 12.46 0.68
C SER A 189 10.30 13.52 0.08
N ILE A 190 9.80 14.74 -0.18
CA ILE A 190 10.62 15.87 -0.64
C ILE A 190 11.70 16.27 0.38
N VAL A 191 11.42 16.15 1.67
CA VAL A 191 12.36 16.51 2.74
C VAL A 191 13.55 15.55 2.74
N ALA A 192 13.31 14.26 2.52
CA ALA A 192 14.39 13.28 2.36
C ALA A 192 15.29 13.60 1.15
N GLY A 193 14.70 14.03 0.03
CA GLY A 193 15.44 14.49 -1.15
C GLY A 193 16.26 15.75 -0.90
N LEU A 194 15.66 16.77 -0.30
CA LEU A 194 16.34 18.01 0.08
C LEU A 194 17.49 17.77 1.06
N PHE A 195 17.29 16.88 2.04
CA PHE A 195 18.35 16.48 2.97
C PHE A 195 19.51 15.81 2.25
N ALA A 196 19.24 14.83 1.38
CA ALA A 196 20.27 14.15 0.62
C ALA A 196 21.02 15.13 -0.30
N TYR A 197 20.30 16.06 -0.95
CA TYR A 197 20.91 17.11 -1.77
C TYR A 197 21.84 18.02 -0.95
N ALA A 198 21.34 18.59 0.15
CA ALA A 198 22.10 19.50 0.99
C ALA A 198 23.33 18.83 1.63
N LEU A 199 23.21 17.58 2.04
CA LEU A 199 24.33 16.80 2.59
C LEU A 199 25.46 16.66 1.58
N PHE A 200 25.11 16.30 0.34
CA PHE A 200 26.08 16.10 -0.72
C PHE A 200 26.72 17.42 -1.17
N GLU A 201 25.91 18.48 -1.29
CA GLU A 201 26.37 19.83 -1.60
C GLU A 201 27.45 20.32 -0.62
N LEU A 202 27.32 20.00 0.67
CA LEU A 202 28.30 20.36 1.70
C LEU A 202 29.70 19.74 1.47
N PHE A 203 29.75 18.50 0.95
CA PHE A 203 31.02 17.76 0.80
C PHE A 203 31.64 17.86 -0.59
N LEU A 204 30.81 17.99 -1.63
CA LEU A 204 31.23 17.88 -3.03
C LEU A 204 31.07 19.18 -3.83
N GLY A 205 30.47 20.21 -3.21
CA GLY A 205 30.32 21.53 -3.80
C GLY A 205 28.93 21.83 -4.36
N PRO A 206 28.69 23.09 -4.76
CA PRO A 206 27.37 23.56 -5.16
C PRO A 206 26.87 22.95 -6.47
N GLY A 207 25.57 22.70 -6.55
CA GLY A 207 24.87 22.31 -7.78
C GLY A 207 25.10 20.87 -8.24
N ILE A 208 25.71 20.02 -7.41
CA ILE A 208 25.92 18.62 -7.74
C ILE A 208 24.59 17.84 -7.74
N GLN A 209 24.40 17.03 -8.77
CA GLN A 209 23.23 16.16 -8.91
C GLN A 209 23.69 14.85 -9.54
N MET A 210 23.43 13.74 -8.85
CA MET A 210 23.93 12.42 -9.21
C MET A 210 22.92 11.32 -8.87
N GLY A 211 22.94 10.22 -9.63
CA GLY A 211 22.04 9.08 -9.40
C GLY A 211 22.14 8.50 -7.98
N ILE A 212 23.33 8.50 -7.38
CA ILE A 212 23.55 8.01 -6.01
C ILE A 212 22.86 8.86 -4.95
N MET A 213 22.76 10.18 -5.17
CA MET A 213 22.04 11.08 -4.26
C MET A 213 20.55 10.73 -4.24
N GLY A 214 19.97 10.45 -5.41
CA GLY A 214 18.61 9.96 -5.53
C GLY A 214 18.43 8.59 -4.87
N SER A 215 19.38 7.68 -5.07
CA SER A 215 19.35 6.35 -4.47
C SER A 215 19.33 6.41 -2.94
N LEU A 216 20.16 7.28 -2.34
CA LEU A 216 20.19 7.49 -0.90
C LEU A 216 18.92 8.15 -0.37
N ALA A 217 18.37 9.13 -1.10
CA ALA A 217 17.09 9.73 -0.74
C ALA A 217 15.95 8.69 -0.76
N LEU A 218 15.90 7.83 -1.79
CA LEU A 218 14.95 6.72 -1.85
C LEU A 218 15.20 5.69 -0.73
N SER A 219 16.45 5.43 -0.37
CA SER A 219 16.76 4.50 0.73
C SER A 219 16.16 4.95 2.06
N VAL A 220 16.19 6.24 2.37
CA VAL A 220 15.54 6.80 3.57
C VAL A 220 14.05 6.44 3.62
N LEU A 221 13.37 6.46 2.46
CA LEU A 221 11.94 6.12 2.36
C LEU A 221 11.69 4.61 2.32
N MET A 222 12.60 3.85 1.71
CA MET A 222 12.46 2.41 1.51
C MET A 222 12.70 1.60 2.79
N ILE A 223 13.68 1.99 3.60
CA ILE A 223 14.06 1.30 4.85
C ILE A 223 12.85 1.02 5.75
N PRO A 224 12.03 2.02 6.16
CA PRO A 224 10.92 1.76 7.07
C PRO A 224 9.84 0.85 6.45
N ILE A 225 9.64 0.91 5.12
CA ILE A 225 8.69 0.05 4.41
C ILE A 225 9.16 -1.41 4.49
N VAL A 226 10.44 -1.67 4.21
CA VAL A 226 11.03 -3.02 4.30
C VAL A 226 10.98 -3.53 5.74
N ILE A 227 11.32 -2.71 6.73
CA ILE A 227 11.29 -3.10 8.15
C ILE A 227 9.89 -3.56 8.55
N ARG A 228 8.87 -2.74 8.29
CA ARG A 228 7.49 -3.04 8.68
C ARG A 228 6.96 -4.29 7.99
N SER A 229 7.18 -4.40 6.68
CA SER A 229 6.75 -5.56 5.93
C SER A 229 7.43 -6.84 6.42
N ALA A 230 8.74 -6.81 6.63
CA ALA A 230 9.49 -7.96 7.12
C ALA A 230 9.11 -8.33 8.56
N GLU A 231 8.87 -7.35 9.44
CA GLU A 231 8.45 -7.59 10.82
C GLU A 231 7.11 -8.34 10.87
N GLU A 232 6.12 -7.91 10.08
CA GLU A 232 4.82 -8.58 10.01
C GLU A 232 4.93 -10.00 9.46
N VAL A 233 5.75 -10.21 8.43
CA VAL A 233 5.98 -11.55 7.86
C VAL A 233 6.67 -12.48 8.88
N LEU A 234 7.67 -11.98 9.61
CA LEU A 234 8.41 -12.79 10.60
C LEU A 234 7.53 -13.18 11.81
N LYS A 235 6.54 -12.35 12.17
CA LYS A 235 5.55 -12.65 13.23
C LYS A 235 4.62 -13.80 12.88
N ILE A 236 4.36 -14.03 11.59
CA ILE A 236 3.45 -15.10 11.13
C ILE A 236 4.07 -16.49 11.34
N VAL A 237 5.41 -16.59 11.37
CA VAL A 237 6.08 -17.87 11.60
C VAL A 237 5.65 -18.42 12.97
N PRO A 238 5.17 -19.67 13.07
CA PRO A 238 4.70 -20.22 14.34
C PRO A 238 5.81 -20.41 15.39
N ASN A 239 5.49 -20.18 16.67
CA ASN A 239 6.44 -20.32 17.76
C ASN A 239 6.89 -21.76 18.03
N HIS A 240 6.04 -22.76 17.75
CA HIS A 240 6.39 -24.17 17.96
C HIS A 240 7.60 -24.60 17.10
N LEU A 241 7.79 -24.02 15.91
CA LEU A 241 8.97 -24.27 15.08
C LEU A 241 10.25 -23.73 15.74
N ARG A 242 10.16 -22.58 16.42
CA ARG A 242 11.27 -21.98 17.16
C ARG A 242 11.62 -22.82 18.38
N GLU A 243 10.61 -23.19 19.17
CA GLU A 243 10.77 -24.00 20.38
C GLU A 243 11.33 -25.40 20.09
N ALA A 244 10.86 -26.05 19.03
CA ALA A 244 11.41 -27.33 18.57
C ALA A 244 12.90 -27.22 18.20
N SER A 245 13.29 -26.16 17.48
CA SER A 245 14.70 -25.89 17.16
C SER A 245 15.54 -25.69 18.43
N TYR A 246 15.03 -24.95 19.42
CA TYR A 246 15.73 -24.74 20.68
C TYR A 246 15.87 -26.02 21.51
N ALA A 247 14.86 -26.90 21.49
CA ALA A 247 14.90 -28.20 22.16
C ALA A 247 15.98 -29.14 21.59
N LEU A 248 16.31 -29.00 20.30
CA LEU A 248 17.44 -29.69 19.66
C LEU A 248 18.82 -29.08 20.00
N GLY A 249 18.89 -28.14 20.95
CA GLY A 249 20.14 -27.50 21.36
C GLY A 249 20.73 -26.54 20.31
N THR A 250 19.94 -26.12 19.32
CA THR A 250 20.44 -25.22 18.28
C THR A 250 20.47 -23.76 18.77
N PRO A 251 21.55 -23.02 18.49
CA PRO A 251 21.63 -21.61 18.87
C PRO A 251 20.68 -20.76 18.04
N LYS A 252 20.21 -19.66 18.62
CA LYS A 252 19.20 -18.77 18.04
C LYS A 252 19.50 -18.25 16.63
N TRP A 253 20.75 -17.88 16.35
CA TRP A 253 21.12 -17.43 15.00
C TRP A 253 20.93 -18.55 13.96
N LYS A 254 21.11 -19.82 14.35
CA LYS A 254 20.88 -20.99 13.49
C LYS A 254 19.39 -21.25 13.31
N THR A 255 18.59 -21.12 14.36
CA THR A 255 17.11 -21.16 14.25
C THR A 255 16.59 -20.10 13.29
N ILE A 256 17.08 -18.87 13.39
CA ILE A 256 16.67 -17.78 12.51
C ILE A 256 17.05 -18.07 11.05
N THR A 257 18.31 -18.41 10.80
CA THR A 257 18.82 -18.61 9.43
C THR A 257 18.33 -19.90 8.76
N LYS A 258 18.06 -20.97 9.52
CA LYS A 258 17.69 -22.28 8.97
C LYS A 258 16.21 -22.63 9.10
N VAL A 259 15.45 -21.97 9.99
CA VAL A 259 14.02 -22.25 10.21
C VAL A 259 13.19 -21.02 9.89
N VAL A 260 13.44 -19.89 10.55
CA VAL A 260 12.57 -18.70 10.43
C VAL A 260 12.65 -18.07 9.05
N LEU A 261 13.85 -17.75 8.55
CA LEU A 261 14.03 -17.09 7.25
C LEU A 261 13.54 -17.95 6.08
N PRO A 262 13.84 -19.27 6.01
CA PRO A 262 13.29 -20.11 4.93
C PRO A 262 11.76 -20.21 4.98
N THR A 263 11.17 -20.32 6.18
CA THR A 263 9.70 -20.42 6.34
C THR A 263 8.99 -19.13 5.93
N SER A 264 9.64 -17.97 6.13
CA SER A 264 9.07 -16.65 5.81
C SER A 264 9.46 -16.13 4.42
N PHE A 265 10.28 -16.85 3.66
CA PHE A 265 10.92 -16.34 2.44
C PHE A 265 9.94 -15.78 1.42
N ALA A 266 8.86 -16.50 1.11
CA ALA A 266 7.86 -16.04 0.13
C ALA A 266 7.22 -14.70 0.55
N GLY A 267 6.92 -14.54 1.85
CA GLY A 267 6.39 -13.29 2.39
C GLY A 267 7.41 -12.15 2.36
N LEU A 268 8.68 -12.44 2.69
CA LEU A 268 9.76 -11.45 2.65
C LEU A 268 10.01 -10.95 1.22
N VAL A 269 10.02 -11.85 0.24
CA VAL A 269 10.15 -11.50 -1.18
C VAL A 269 9.01 -10.61 -1.62
N THR A 270 7.77 -10.95 -1.24
CA THR A 270 6.59 -10.14 -1.56
C THR A 270 6.70 -8.75 -0.93
N GLY A 271 7.11 -8.67 0.34
CA GLY A 271 7.33 -7.41 1.04
C GLY A 271 8.35 -6.51 0.37
N VAL A 272 9.50 -7.08 -0.02
CA VAL A 272 10.55 -6.35 -0.73
C VAL A 272 10.10 -5.92 -2.12
N MET A 273 9.36 -6.78 -2.86
CA MET A 273 8.80 -6.42 -4.17
C MET A 273 7.84 -5.24 -4.06
N LEU A 274 6.93 -5.24 -3.07
CA LEU A 274 6.00 -4.14 -2.85
C LEU A 274 6.72 -2.84 -2.44
N ALA A 275 7.75 -2.94 -1.59
CA ALA A 275 8.59 -1.80 -1.23
C ALA A 275 9.30 -1.21 -2.45
N THR A 276 9.84 -2.07 -3.31
CA THR A 276 10.53 -1.69 -4.55
C THR A 276 9.57 -1.04 -5.54
N ALA A 277 8.39 -1.63 -5.75
CA ALA A 277 7.37 -1.08 -6.64
C ALA A 277 6.93 0.33 -6.21
N ARG A 278 6.82 0.57 -4.90
CA ARG A 278 6.50 1.89 -4.37
C ARG A 278 7.59 2.93 -4.65
N ILE A 279 8.86 2.60 -4.40
CA ILE A 279 9.95 3.57 -4.57
C ILE A 279 10.29 3.88 -6.02
N ILE A 280 9.99 2.97 -6.96
CA ILE A 280 10.14 3.22 -8.41
C ILE A 280 9.30 4.42 -8.85
N GLY A 281 8.12 4.58 -8.26
CA GLY A 281 7.18 5.66 -8.58
C GLY A 281 7.43 6.98 -7.84
N GLU A 282 8.44 7.05 -6.96
CA GLU A 282 8.71 8.28 -6.22
C GLU A 282 9.32 9.35 -7.16
N THR A 283 8.75 10.55 -7.11
CA THR A 283 9.12 11.67 -8.00
C THR A 283 9.79 12.81 -7.23
N ALA A 284 9.17 13.24 -6.12
CA ALA A 284 9.55 14.42 -5.37
C ALA A 284 11.04 14.45 -4.94
N PRO A 285 11.60 13.42 -4.27
CA PRO A 285 13.00 13.46 -3.85
C PRO A 285 13.98 13.46 -5.02
N LEU A 286 13.61 12.83 -6.14
CA LEU A 286 14.48 12.65 -7.30
C LEU A 286 14.60 13.92 -8.15
N LEU A 287 13.55 14.75 -8.19
CA LEU A 287 13.58 16.07 -8.85
C LEU A 287 14.73 16.95 -8.34
N VAL A 288 14.99 16.92 -7.03
CA VAL A 288 16.01 17.77 -6.41
C VAL A 288 17.40 17.12 -6.46
N THR A 289 17.47 15.80 -6.29
CA THR A 289 18.74 15.07 -6.14
C THR A 289 19.38 14.67 -7.47
N THR A 290 18.58 14.20 -8.43
CA THR A 290 19.07 13.63 -9.70
C THR A 290 18.90 14.58 -10.87
N GLY A 291 17.95 15.51 -10.77
CA GLY A 291 17.69 16.54 -11.76
C GLY A 291 17.13 16.00 -13.08
N VAL A 292 17.16 16.87 -14.08
CA VAL A 292 16.63 16.61 -15.44
C VAL A 292 17.79 16.55 -16.42
N VAL A 293 17.83 15.51 -17.25
CA VAL A 293 18.84 15.29 -18.28
C VAL A 293 18.27 14.47 -19.43
N SER A 294 18.53 14.92 -20.66
CA SER A 294 17.99 14.29 -21.88
C SER A 294 18.93 13.23 -22.49
N SER A 295 20.17 13.13 -21.98
CA SER A 295 21.18 12.17 -22.45
C SER A 295 21.28 10.95 -21.53
N LEU A 296 21.57 9.79 -22.10
CA LEU A 296 21.85 8.58 -21.33
C LEU A 296 23.11 8.73 -20.47
N ASN A 297 22.96 8.51 -19.17
CA ASN A 297 24.05 8.37 -18.22
C ASN A 297 23.82 7.11 -17.38
N ALA A 298 24.74 6.14 -17.45
CA ALA A 298 24.63 4.89 -16.72
C ALA A 298 25.45 4.86 -15.42
N ASN A 299 26.26 5.91 -15.15
CA ASN A 299 27.10 5.96 -13.95
C ASN A 299 26.37 6.70 -12.81
N PRO A 300 25.97 6.01 -11.72
CA PRO A 300 25.26 6.66 -10.63
C PRO A 300 26.13 7.63 -9.80
N PHE A 301 27.46 7.53 -9.90
CA PHE A 301 28.40 8.33 -9.12
C PHE A 301 28.88 9.59 -9.84
N GLN A 302 28.49 9.81 -11.09
CA GLN A 302 28.95 10.94 -11.88
C GLN A 302 27.84 11.45 -12.76
N GLY A 303 27.57 12.75 -12.69
CA GLY A 303 26.60 13.42 -13.54
C GLY A 303 25.14 13.09 -13.21
N ARG A 304 24.22 13.84 -13.83
CA ARG A 304 22.78 13.70 -13.64
C ARG A 304 22.27 12.39 -14.24
N MET A 305 21.24 11.83 -13.61
CA MET A 305 20.62 10.59 -14.05
C MET A 305 19.12 10.66 -13.80
N GLN A 306 18.35 10.96 -14.84
CA GLN A 306 16.91 11.12 -14.73
C GLN A 306 16.20 9.76 -14.71
N ASN A 307 15.18 9.58 -13.87
CA ASN A 307 14.33 8.39 -13.85
C ASN A 307 12.99 8.62 -14.57
N LEU A 308 12.22 7.55 -14.78
CA LEU A 308 10.94 7.57 -15.49
C LEU A 308 9.90 8.46 -14.81
N ALA A 309 9.85 8.47 -13.47
CA ALA A 309 8.86 9.26 -12.75
C ALA A 309 9.10 10.77 -12.96
N VAL A 310 10.36 11.21 -12.90
CA VAL A 310 10.75 12.60 -13.20
C VAL A 310 10.57 12.91 -14.69
N TYR A 311 10.85 11.98 -15.59
CA TYR A 311 10.59 12.13 -17.02
C TYR A 311 9.11 12.36 -17.33
N ALA A 312 8.22 11.50 -16.82
CA ALA A 312 6.79 11.65 -16.99
C ALA A 312 6.26 12.98 -16.42
N TYR A 313 6.81 13.45 -15.29
CA TYR A 313 6.46 14.74 -14.71
C TYR A 313 6.86 15.93 -15.61
N ASN A 314 8.03 15.86 -16.24
CA ASN A 314 8.53 16.92 -17.10
C ASN A 314 7.78 17.00 -18.45
N GLU A 315 7.45 15.85 -19.05
CA GLU A 315 6.73 15.78 -20.33
C GLU A 315 5.25 16.17 -20.23
N TYR A 316 4.67 16.13 -19.03
CA TYR A 316 3.30 16.61 -18.81
C TYR A 316 3.17 18.14 -18.84
N ARG A 317 4.28 18.86 -18.63
CA ARG A 317 4.30 20.31 -18.44
C ARG A 317 4.45 21.06 -19.76
#